data_AF-A0A6G7SF34-F1
#
_entry.id   AF-A0A6G7SF34-F1
#
_cell.length_a   1.000
_cell.length_b   1.000
_cell.length_c   1.000
_cell.angle_alpha   90.00
_cell.angle_beta   90.00
_cell.angle_gamma   90.00
#
_symmetry.space_group_name_H-M   'P 1'
#
loop_
_entity.id
_entity.type
_entity.pdbx_description
1 polymer ?
#
loop_
_entity_poly.entity_id
_entity_poly.type
_entity_poly.pdbx_seq_one_letter_code
_entity_poly.pdbx_strand_id
1 'polypeptide(L)'
;LVDPSPWPIVASMGALSLTIGGVMFMHNYSGGGQLLMLGIITVLYVMATWWRDIIREAAFEGQHTSVVQEGLRLGMILFIVSEIMFFFAFFWAFFTSSLTPVFNIGGVWPPVGIEVISPWGLPLLNTI
;
A
#
# COMPACT_ATOMS: atom_id res chain seq x y z
N LEU A 1 25.48 -14.66 1.05
CA LEU A 1 24.25 -15.49 0.95
C LEU A 1 23.48 -15.21 2.22
N VAL A 2 22.17 -14.99 2.13
CA VAL A 2 21.36 -14.63 3.30
C VAL A 2 21.08 -15.87 4.14
N ASP A 3 21.20 -15.76 5.45
CA ASP A 3 20.88 -16.84 6.38
C ASP A 3 19.35 -17.07 6.46
N PRO A 4 18.89 -18.28 6.81
CA PRO A 4 17.47 -18.56 6.96
C PRO A 4 16.82 -17.62 7.98
N SER A 5 15.76 -16.93 7.57
CA SER A 5 14.98 -16.03 8.43
C SER A 5 13.52 -16.49 8.56
N PRO A 6 12.89 -16.30 9.74
CA PRO A 6 11.49 -16.69 9.96
C PRO A 6 10.50 -15.66 9.40
N TRP A 7 10.95 -14.47 9.01
CA TRP A 7 10.09 -13.35 8.63
C TRP A 7 9.13 -13.64 7.45
N PRO A 8 9.54 -14.36 6.38
CA PRO A 8 8.64 -14.68 5.28
C PRO A 8 7.39 -15.46 5.72
N ILE A 9 7.55 -16.47 6.58
CA ILE A 9 6.42 -17.30 7.03
C ILE A 9 5.52 -16.51 7.99
N VAL A 10 6.08 -15.71 8.89
CA VAL A 10 5.29 -14.88 9.82
C VAL A 10 4.54 -13.78 9.05
N ALA A 11 5.16 -13.16 8.05
CA ALA A 11 4.49 -12.21 7.16
C ALA A 11 3.29 -12.84 6.43
N SER A 12 3.47 -14.06 5.90
CA SER A 12 2.39 -14.77 5.19
C SER A 12 1.19 -15.09 6.09
N MET A 13 1.45 -15.49 7.34
CA MET A 13 0.41 -15.73 8.33
C MET A 13 -0.28 -14.44 8.77
N GLY A 14 0.48 -13.34 8.89
CA GLY A 14 -0.07 -12.00 9.14
C GLY A 14 -0.99 -11.54 8.01
N ALA A 15 -0.57 -11.71 6.75
CA ALA A 15 -1.38 -11.38 5.57
C ALA A 15 -2.65 -12.25 5.47
N LEU A 16 -2.55 -13.54 5.79
CA LEU A 16 -3.71 -14.43 5.86
C LEU A 16 -4.71 -13.98 6.93
N SER A 17 -4.22 -13.66 8.14
CA SER A 17 -5.06 -13.13 9.22
C SER A 17 -5.72 -11.80 8.82
N LEU A 18 -4.99 -10.92 8.14
CA LEU A 18 -5.49 -9.62 7.69
C LEU A 18 -6.61 -9.77 6.66
N THR A 19 -6.45 -10.67 5.68
CA THR A 19 -7.45 -10.92 4.63
C THR A 19 -8.70 -11.59 5.19
N ILE A 20 -8.56 -12.67 5.96
CA ILE A 20 -9.71 -13.36 6.60
C ILE A 20 -10.41 -12.42 7.58
N GLY A 21 -9.66 -11.74 8.45
CA GLY A 21 -10.19 -10.78 9.41
C GLY A 21 -10.93 -9.63 8.73
N GLY A 22 -10.38 -9.11 7.63
CA GLY A 22 -11.00 -8.05 6.84
C GLY A 22 -12.34 -8.47 6.24
N VAL A 23 -12.41 -9.66 5.63
CA VAL A 23 -13.67 -10.21 5.10
C VAL A 23 -14.69 -10.44 6.21
N MET A 24 -14.27 -11.03 7.33
CA MET A 24 -15.15 -11.25 8.50
C MET A 24 -15.68 -9.94 9.06
N PHE A 25 -14.83 -8.91 9.15
CA PHE A 25 -15.21 -7.59 9.62
C PHE A 25 -16.24 -6.93 8.69
N MET A 26 -16.01 -6.97 7.37
CA MET A 26 -16.95 -6.40 6.38
C MET A 26 -18.32 -7.08 6.37
N HIS A 27 -18.41 -8.34 6.80
CA HIS A 27 -19.67 -9.10 6.89
C HIS A 27 -20.22 -9.20 8.32
N ASN A 28 -19.67 -8.45 9.28
CA ASN A 28 -20.12 -8.39 10.67
C ASN A 28 -20.11 -9.76 11.40
N TYR A 29 -19.13 -10.62 11.11
CA TYR A 29 -18.90 -11.85 11.88
C TYR A 29 -18.22 -11.54 13.22
N SER A 30 -18.60 -12.29 14.27
CA SER A 30 -17.97 -12.19 15.57
C SER A 30 -16.46 -12.49 15.50
N GLY A 31 -15.65 -11.69 16.18
CA GLY A 31 -14.19 -11.86 16.18
C GLY A 31 -13.46 -11.28 14.96
N GLY A 32 -14.17 -10.83 13.91
CA GLY A 32 -13.56 -10.37 12.67
C GLY A 32 -12.66 -9.14 12.84
N GLY A 33 -13.12 -8.14 13.60
CA GLY A 33 -12.32 -6.94 13.89
C GLY A 33 -11.06 -7.25 14.70
N GLN A 34 -11.14 -8.15 15.68
CA GLN A 34 -9.98 -8.59 16.46
C GLN A 34 -8.96 -9.30 15.59
N LEU A 35 -9.40 -10.20 14.70
CA LEU A 35 -8.53 -10.93 13.78
C LEU A 35 -7.88 -10.00 12.75
N LEU A 36 -8.62 -9.01 12.25
CA LEU A 36 -8.08 -7.97 11.37
C LEU A 36 -6.97 -7.17 12.06
N MET A 37 -7.23 -6.70 13.29
CA MET A 37 -6.24 -5.95 14.08
C MET A 37 -5.00 -6.79 14.38
N LEU A 38 -5.16 -8.08 14.71
CA LEU A 38 -4.04 -9.00 14.89
C LEU A 38 -3.20 -9.11 13.62
N GLY A 39 -3.83 -9.24 12.45
CA GLY A 39 -3.16 -9.29 11.15
C GLY A 39 -2.36 -8.01 10.88
N ILE A 40 -2.96 -6.83 11.08
CA ILE A 40 -2.30 -5.53 10.92
C ILE A 40 -1.07 -5.43 11.84
N ILE A 41 -1.23 -5.73 13.14
CA ILE A 41 -0.13 -5.66 14.11
C ILE A 41 1.00 -6.62 13.72
N THR A 42 0.66 -7.83 13.27
CA THR A 42 1.64 -8.84 12.86
C THR A 42 2.43 -8.38 11.63
N VAL A 43 1.78 -7.82 10.61
CA VAL A 43 2.47 -7.29 9.42
C VAL A 43 3.37 -6.11 9.78
N LEU A 44 2.90 -5.17 10.60
CA LEU A 44 3.71 -4.04 11.08
C LEU A 44 4.92 -4.51 11.89
N TYR A 45 4.73 -5.50 12.77
CA TYR A 45 5.80 -6.09 13.56
C TYR A 45 6.86 -6.72 12.66
N VAL A 46 6.45 -7.55 11.68
CA VAL A 46 7.38 -8.20 10.75
C VAL A 46 8.11 -7.17 9.89
N MET A 47 7.45 -6.12 9.39
CA MET A 47 8.15 -5.06 8.65
C MET A 47 9.25 -4.41 9.49
N ALA A 48 8.95 -4.06 10.75
CA ALA A 48 9.93 -3.45 11.64
C ALA A 48 11.12 -4.38 11.96
N THR A 49 10.87 -5.65 12.28
CA THR A 49 11.94 -6.60 12.62
C THR A 49 12.74 -7.06 11.41
N TRP A 50 12.09 -7.21 10.25
CA TRP A 50 12.77 -7.60 9.02
C TRP A 50 13.66 -6.47 8.52
N TRP A 51 13.19 -5.21 8.51
CA TRP A 51 14.05 -4.08 8.15
C TRP A 51 15.20 -3.89 9.14
N ARG A 52 14.98 -4.11 10.44
CA ARG A 52 16.07 -4.11 11.43
C ARG A 52 17.15 -5.12 11.04
N ASP A 53 16.77 -6.32 10.64
CA ASP A 53 17.74 -7.37 10.28
C ASP A 53 18.48 -7.02 8.98
N ILE A 54 17.80 -6.47 7.97
CA ILE A 54 18.44 -5.96 6.74
C ILE A 54 19.44 -4.83 7.07
N ILE A 55 19.07 -3.89 7.94
CA ILE A 55 19.97 -2.82 8.39
C ILE A 55 21.20 -3.42 9.08
N ARG A 56 21.02 -4.48 9.88
CA ARG A 56 22.12 -5.13 10.56
C ARG A 56 23.07 -5.83 9.58
N GLU A 57 22.53 -6.61 8.65
CA GLU A 57 23.28 -7.29 7.59
C GLU A 57 24.09 -6.28 6.75
N ALA A 58 23.50 -5.12 6.48
CA ALA A 58 24.14 -4.04 5.73
C ALA A 58 25.25 -3.33 6.52
N ALA A 59 24.93 -2.82 7.71
CA ALA A 59 25.76 -1.87 8.43
C ALA A 59 26.82 -2.53 9.33
N PHE A 60 26.51 -3.68 9.93
CA PHE A 60 27.40 -4.33 10.90
C PHE A 60 28.11 -5.56 10.34
N GLU A 61 27.50 -6.23 9.36
CA GLU A 61 28.05 -7.48 8.78
C GLU A 61 28.68 -7.27 7.39
N GLY A 62 28.47 -6.10 6.79
CA GLY A 62 29.13 -5.70 5.53
C GLY A 62 28.72 -6.53 4.30
N GLN A 63 27.56 -7.19 4.34
CA GLN A 63 27.12 -8.13 3.30
C GLN A 63 26.66 -7.44 2.00
N HIS A 64 26.47 -6.11 2.02
CA HIS A 64 25.98 -5.33 0.88
C HIS A 64 27.14 -4.86 -0.04
N THR A 65 27.66 -5.77 -0.86
CA THR A 65 28.63 -5.45 -1.92
C THR A 65 28.03 -4.53 -2.99
N SER A 66 28.85 -3.93 -3.85
CA SER A 66 28.38 -3.03 -4.92
C SER A 66 27.30 -3.66 -5.81
N VAL A 67 27.47 -4.92 -6.20
CA VAL A 67 26.50 -5.67 -7.01
C VAL A 67 25.17 -5.84 -6.28
N VAL A 68 25.19 -6.11 -4.96
CA VAL A 68 23.97 -6.22 -4.14
C VAL A 68 23.26 -4.87 -4.06
N GLN A 69 24.00 -3.78 -3.85
CA GLN A 69 23.44 -2.42 -3.78
C GLN A 69 22.80 -1.99 -5.11
N GLU A 70 23.41 -2.33 -6.25
CA GLU A 70 22.82 -2.12 -7.57
C GLU A 70 21.53 -2.92 -7.74
N GLY A 71 21.51 -4.18 -7.31
CA GLY A 71 20.31 -5.02 -7.29
C GLY A 71 19.18 -4.43 -6.44
N LEU A 72 19.48 -3.93 -5.25
CA LEU A 72 18.50 -3.27 -4.37
C LEU A 72 17.94 -1.98 -5.01
N ARG A 73 18.79 -1.19 -5.68
CA ARG A 73 18.35 0.01 -6.40
C ARG A 73 17.42 -0.34 -7.55
N LEU A 74 17.76 -1.35 -8.34
CA LEU A 74 16.89 -1.85 -9.41
C LEU A 74 15.56 -2.37 -8.85
N GLY A 75 15.60 -3.14 -7.75
CA GLY A 75 14.40 -3.63 -7.07
C GLY A 75 13.48 -2.48 -6.63
N MET A 76 14.04 -1.41 -6.05
CA MET A 76 13.26 -0.24 -5.64
C MET A 76 12.68 0.50 -6.85
N ILE A 77 13.43 0.64 -7.96
CA ILE A 77 12.91 1.24 -9.19
C ILE A 77 11.72 0.44 -9.71
N LEU A 78 11.84 -0.89 -9.78
CA LEU A 78 10.75 -1.76 -10.24
C LEU A 78 9.52 -1.68 -9.32
N PHE A 79 9.73 -1.62 -8.01
CA PHE A 79 8.65 -1.42 -7.04
C PHE A 79 7.93 -0.07 -7.23
N ILE A 80 8.68 1.03 -7.41
CA ILE A 80 8.09 2.35 -7.70
C ILE A 80 7.31 2.33 -9.01
N VAL A 81 7.84 1.66 -10.05
CA VAL A 81 7.12 1.51 -11.33
C VAL A 81 5.81 0.73 -11.15
N SER A 82 5.78 -0.31 -10.31
CA SER A 82 4.51 -1.00 -10.02
C SER A 82 3.51 -0.09 -9.28
N GLU A 83 3.96 0.77 -8.37
CA GLU A 83 3.09 1.74 -7.68
C GLU A 83 2.56 2.82 -8.63
N ILE A 84 3.37 3.29 -9.59
CA ILE A 84 2.90 4.20 -10.64
C ILE A 84 1.76 3.57 -11.44
N MET A 85 1.88 2.29 -11.80
CA MET A 85 0.82 1.56 -12.51
C MET A 85 -0.43 1.33 -11.65
N PHE A 86 -0.25 1.12 -10.34
CA PHE A 86 -1.36 1.07 -9.39
C PHE A 86 -2.14 2.39 -9.35
N PHE A 87 -1.45 3.54 -9.22
CA PHE A 87 -2.11 4.86 -9.28
C PHE A 87 -2.71 5.16 -10.65
N PHE A 88 -2.05 4.73 -11.73
CA PHE A 88 -2.58 4.86 -13.09
C PHE A 88 -3.96 4.21 -13.23
N ALA A 89 -4.22 3.07 -12.59
CA ALA A 89 -5.55 2.45 -12.59
C ALA A 89 -6.62 3.33 -11.93
N PHE A 90 -6.30 4.05 -10.85
CA PHE A 90 -7.23 5.00 -10.23
C PHE A 90 -7.48 6.23 -11.10
N PHE A 91 -6.43 6.78 -11.71
CA PHE A 91 -6.59 7.88 -12.68
C PHE A 91 -7.42 7.46 -13.87
N TRP A 92 -7.21 6.25 -14.40
CA TRP A 92 -8.07 5.68 -15.45
C TRP A 92 -9.53 5.67 -15.02
N ALA A 93 -9.83 5.11 -13.84
CA ALA A 93 -11.20 5.04 -13.33
C ALA A 93 -11.84 6.44 -13.18
N PHE A 94 -11.07 7.41 -12.70
CA PHE A 94 -11.49 8.82 -12.59
C PHE A 94 -11.78 9.45 -13.96
N PHE A 95 -10.86 9.35 -14.92
CA PHE A 95 -11.05 9.94 -16.24
C PHE A 95 -12.21 9.31 -17.00
N THR A 96 -12.36 7.98 -16.92
CA THR A 96 -13.49 7.28 -17.56
C THR A 96 -14.83 7.77 -17.00
N SER A 97 -14.91 7.95 -15.68
CA SER A 97 -16.16 8.38 -15.03
C SER A 97 -16.46 9.87 -15.23
N SER A 98 -15.44 10.73 -15.30
CA SER A 98 -15.59 12.19 -15.39
C SER A 98 -15.72 12.71 -16.81
N LEU A 99 -15.09 12.07 -17.81
CA LEU A 99 -15.17 12.48 -19.22
C LEU A 99 -16.49 12.08 -19.87
N THR A 100 -17.06 10.95 -19.47
CA THR A 100 -18.37 10.46 -19.94
C THR A 100 -19.28 10.16 -18.75
N PRO A 101 -19.78 11.20 -18.05
CA PRO A 101 -20.62 11.04 -16.88
C PRO A 101 -21.94 10.35 -17.24
N VAL A 102 -22.34 9.38 -16.41
CA VAL A 102 -23.59 8.62 -16.62
C VAL A 102 -24.82 9.52 -16.47
N PHE A 103 -25.88 9.24 -17.21
CA PHE A 103 -27.13 10.02 -17.14
C PHE A 103 -27.75 10.03 -15.72
N ASN A 104 -27.52 8.98 -14.93
CA ASN A 104 -28.02 8.87 -13.56
C ASN A 104 -27.47 9.96 -12.61
N ILE A 105 -26.35 10.60 -12.95
CA ILE A 105 -25.78 11.74 -12.20
C ILE A 105 -26.04 13.10 -12.87
N GLY A 106 -26.93 13.14 -13.86
CA GLY A 106 -27.27 14.36 -14.61
C GLY A 106 -26.45 14.58 -15.88
N GLY A 107 -25.57 13.65 -16.26
CA GLY A 107 -24.75 13.76 -17.47
C GLY A 107 -23.73 14.91 -17.45
N VAL A 108 -23.41 15.42 -16.26
CA VAL A 108 -22.46 16.51 -16.03
C VAL A 108 -21.44 16.11 -14.97
N TRP A 109 -20.24 16.69 -15.05
CA TRP A 109 -19.20 16.54 -14.04
C TRP A 109 -18.73 17.93 -13.61
N PRO A 110 -18.66 18.23 -12.30
CA PRO A 110 -19.05 17.40 -11.15
C PRO A 110 -20.56 17.10 -11.10
N PRO A 111 -20.99 16.02 -10.42
CA PRO A 111 -22.40 15.72 -10.24
C PRO A 111 -23.16 16.86 -9.56
N VAL A 112 -24.40 17.09 -9.97
CA VAL A 112 -25.24 18.15 -9.41
C VAL A 112 -25.46 17.90 -7.91
N GLY A 113 -25.25 18.93 -7.09
CA GLY A 113 -25.43 18.87 -5.63
C GLY A 113 -24.17 18.51 -4.84
N ILE A 114 -23.03 18.25 -5.51
CA ILE A 114 -21.74 18.07 -4.84
C ILE A 114 -20.96 19.39 -4.88
N GLU A 115 -20.66 19.94 -3.69
CA GLU A 115 -19.74 21.08 -3.57
C GLU A 115 -18.29 20.61 -3.69
N VAL A 116 -17.56 21.18 -4.64
CA VAL A 116 -16.16 20.84 -4.89
C VAL A 116 -15.25 21.71 -4.04
N ILE A 117 -14.20 21.10 -3.48
CA ILE A 117 -13.16 21.80 -2.74
C ILE A 117 -12.41 22.75 -3.69
N SER A 118 -12.29 24.02 -3.32
CA SER A 118 -11.53 25.00 -4.09
C SER A 118 -10.07 24.57 -4.26
N PRO A 119 -9.55 24.50 -5.51
CA PRO A 119 -8.14 24.17 -5.75
C PRO A 119 -7.17 25.18 -5.11
N TRP A 120 -7.62 26.42 -4.89
CA TRP A 120 -6.79 27.52 -4.38
C TRP A 120 -6.67 27.57 -2.86
N GLY A 121 -7.37 26.68 -2.14
CA GLY A 121 -7.33 26.61 -0.68
C GLY A 121 -6.28 25.62 -0.19
N LEU A 122 -6.75 24.66 0.63
CA LEU A 122 -5.91 23.59 1.18
C LEU A 122 -5.15 22.79 0.12
N PRO A 123 -5.72 22.46 -1.07
CA PRO A 123 -4.97 21.74 -2.09
C PRO A 123 -3.72 22.49 -2.55
N LEU A 124 -3.83 23.78 -2.86
CA LEU A 124 -2.67 24.60 -3.25
C LEU A 124 -1.63 24.67 -2.13
N LEU A 125 -2.06 24.88 -0.88
CA LEU A 125 -1.16 24.93 0.27
C LEU A 125 -0.38 23.62 0.46
N ASN A 126 -1.01 22.47 0.21
CA ASN A 126 -0.34 21.17 0.31
C ASN A 126 0.65 20.89 -0.85
N THR A 127 0.62 21.69 -1.92
CA THR A 127 1.50 21.51 -3.10
C THR A 127 2.72 22.42 -3.15
N ILE A 128 2.72 23.55 -2.43
CA ILE A 128 3.82 24.54 -2.37
C ILE A 128 4.68 24.28 -1.14
#